data_AF-A0A842SI10-F1
#
_entry.id   AF-A0A842SI10-F1
#
_cell.length_a   1.000
_cell.length_b   1.000
_cell.length_c   1.000
_cell.angle_alpha   90.00
_cell.angle_beta   90.00
_cell.angle_gamma   90.00
#
_symmetry.space_group_name_H-M   'P 1'
#
loop_
_entity.id
_entity.type
_entity.pdbx_description
1 polymer ?
#
loop_
_entity_poly.entity_id
_entity_poly.type
_entity_poly.pdbx_seq_one_letter_code
_entity_poly.pdbx_strand_id
1 'polypeptide(L)' 'MKALETIKKNNEKIKILSGLYKAILKSEISDKKELEISKTKAKIARQEMLHLLYSNHKKIKTIEK' A
#
# COMPACT_ATOMS: atom_id res chain seq x y z
N MET A 1 10.42 16.41 14.93
CA MET A 1 10.27 14.99 15.34
C MET A 1 10.42 14.07 14.14
N LYS A 2 11.39 13.13 14.13
CA LYS A 2 11.62 12.21 13.00
C LYS A 2 10.46 11.22 12.75
N ALA A 3 9.69 10.87 13.78
CA ALA A 3 8.60 9.89 13.70
C ALA A 3 7.38 10.38 12.89
N LEU A 4 6.94 11.63 13.10
CA LEU A 4 5.81 12.22 12.38
C LEU A 4 6.09 12.38 10.87
N GLU A 5 7.31 12.78 10.50
CA GLU A 5 7.72 12.86 9.10
C GLU A 5 7.70 11.50 8.41
N THR A 6 8.11 10.44 9.13
CA THR A 6 8.06 9.06 8.64
C THR A 6 6.62 8.59 8.44
N ILE A 7 5.72 8.88 9.38
CA ILE A 7 4.29 8.54 9.25
C ILE A 7 3.68 9.25 8.03
N LYS A 8 4.00 10.54 7.83
CA LYS A 8 3.54 11.31 6.66
C LYS A 8 4.03 10.69 5.34
N LYS A 9 5.32 10.36 5.25
CA LYS A 9 5.90 9.69 4.07
C LYS A 9 5.25 8.33 3.79
N ASN A 10 4.97 7.54 4.83
CA ASN A 10 4.29 6.25 4.69
C ASN A 10 2.84 6.41 4.19
N ASN A 11 2.12 7.43 4.66
CA ASN A 11 0.75 7.70 4.20
C ASN A 11 0.72 8.11 2.71
N GLU A 12 1.68 8.91 2.25
CA GLU A 12 1.82 9.24 0.82
C GLU A 12 2.05 7.96 -0.02
N LYS A 13 2.92 7.06 0.43
CA LYS A 13 3.12 5.75 -0.21
C LYS A 13 1.85 4.91 -0.23
N ILE A 14 1.12 4.83 0.88
CA ILE A 14 -0.16 4.10 0.96
C ILE A 14 -1.16 4.66 -0.06
N LYS A 15 -1.23 5.98 -0.22
CA LYS A 15 -2.12 6.63 -1.21
C LYS A 15 -1.76 6.22 -2.65
N ILE A 16 -0.47 6.21 -2.99
CA ILE A 16 0.03 5.78 -4.31
C ILE A 16 -0.31 4.31 -4.55
N LEU A 17 0.02 3.42 -3.61
CA LEU A 17 -0.27 1.98 -3.70
C LEU A 17 -1.77 1.69 -3.80
N SER A 18 -2.59 2.47 -3.10
CA SER A 18 -4.06 2.36 -3.18
C SER A 18 -4.57 2.73 -4.58
N GLY A 19 -4.01 3.78 -5.19
CA GLY A 19 -4.30 4.16 -6.57
C GLY A 19 -3.95 3.05 -7.56
N LEU A 20 -2.73 2.49 -7.45
CA LEU A 20 -2.26 1.38 -8.29
C LEU A 20 -3.14 0.14 -8.13
N TYR A 21 -3.45 -0.24 -6.88
CA TYR A 21 -4.33 -1.37 -6.59
C TYR A 21 -5.71 -1.20 -7.24
N LYS A 22 -6.32 -0.02 -7.11
CA LYS A 22 -7.61 0.28 -7.74
C LYS A 22 -7.54 0.25 -9.27
N ALA A 23 -6.46 0.76 -9.86
CA ALA A 23 -6.27 0.72 -11.30
C ALA A 23 -6.18 -0.72 -11.81
N ILE A 24 -5.44 -1.58 -11.12
CA ILE A 24 -5.30 -3.01 -11.47
C ILE A 24 -6.63 -3.77 -11.31
N LEU A 25 -7.44 -3.44 -10.31
CA LEU A 25 -8.75 -4.08 -10.15
C LEU A 25 -9.77 -3.65 -11.21
N LYS A 26 -9.63 -2.44 -11.75
CA LYS A 26 -10.50 -1.90 -12.80
C LYS A 26 -10.05 -2.26 -14.21
N SER A 27 -8.82 -2.73 -14.40
CA SER A 27 -8.33 -3.10 -15.73
C SER A 27 -9.03 -4.37 -16.20
N GLU A 28 -9.72 -4.27 -17.34
CA GLU A 28 -10.27 -5.41 -18.07
C GLU A 28 -9.15 -6.06 -18.87
N ILE A 29 -8.59 -7.14 -18.34
CA ILE A 29 -7.48 -7.87 -18.97
C ILE A 29 -8.03 -9.17 -19.56
N SER A 30 -8.02 -9.24 -20.88
CA SER A 30 -8.53 -10.41 -21.62
C SER A 30 -7.51 -11.55 -21.69
N ASP A 31 -6.21 -11.24 -21.66
CA ASP A 31 -5.16 -12.25 -21.67
C ASP A 31 -5.01 -12.91 -20.28
N LYS A 32 -5.05 -14.24 -20.26
CA LYS A 32 -4.99 -15.03 -19.02
C LYS A 32 -3.67 -14.84 -18.27
N LYS A 33 -2.53 -14.73 -18.96
CA LYS A 33 -1.21 -14.58 -18.33
C LYS A 33 -1.06 -13.17 -17.76
N GLU A 34 -1.47 -12.15 -18.51
CA GLU A 34 -1.45 -10.76 -18.03
C GLU A 34 -2.38 -10.55 -16.83
N LEU A 35 -3.52 -11.26 -16.79
CA LEU A 35 -4.45 -11.22 -15.66
C LEU A 35 -3.80 -11.80 -14.39
N GLU A 36 -3.08 -12.92 -14.48
CA GLU A 36 -2.38 -13.51 -13.33
C GLU A 36 -1.25 -12.61 -12.81
N ILE A 37 -0.47 -12.02 -13.71
CA ILE A 37 0.58 -11.04 -13.35
C ILE A 37 -0.05 -9.85 -12.63
N SER A 38 -1.16 -9.34 -13.14
CA SER A 38 -1.87 -8.20 -12.56
C SER A 38 -2.44 -8.52 -11.18
N LYS A 39 -3.06 -9.69 -10.99
CA LYS A 39 -3.49 -10.17 -9.67
C LYS A 39 -2.32 -10.26 -8.68
N THR A 40 -1.15 -10.71 -9.13
CA THR A 40 0.06 -10.78 -8.30
C THR A 40 0.54 -9.39 -7.89
N LYS A 41 0.60 -8.44 -8.84
CA LYS A 41 0.93 -7.03 -8.56
C LYS A 41 -0.05 -6.40 -7.55
N ALA A 42 -1.34 -6.65 -7.71
CA ALA A 42 -2.37 -6.18 -6.77
C ALA A 42 -2.18 -6.77 -5.36
N LYS A 43 -1.82 -8.06 -5.26
CA LYS A 43 -1.52 -8.72 -3.98
C LYS A 43 -0.31 -8.10 -3.29
N ILE A 44 0.76 -7.81 -4.04
CA ILE A 44 1.97 -7.16 -3.52
C ILE A 44 1.64 -5.75 -3.01
N ALA A 45 0.95 -4.94 -3.81
CA ALA A 45 0.54 -3.59 -3.41
C ALA A 45 -0.31 -3.61 -2.13
N ARG A 46 -1.24 -4.57 -2.00
CA ARG A 46 -2.04 -4.76 -0.78
C ARG A 46 -1.18 -5.12 0.42
N GLN A 47 -0.24 -6.05 0.26
CA GLN A 47 0.64 -6.49 1.35
C GLN A 47 1.55 -5.35 1.84
N GLU A 48 2.10 -4.56 0.92
CA GLU A 48 2.94 -3.41 1.26
C GLU A 48 2.12 -2.31 1.99
N MET A 49 0.91 -2.01 1.52
CA MET A 49 0.03 -1.07 2.24
C MET A 49 -0.25 -1.52 3.67
N LEU A 50 -0.58 -2.80 3.88
CA LEU A 50 -0.84 -3.35 5.22
C LEU A 50 0.41 -3.27 6.12
N HIS A 51 1.58 -3.56 5.57
CA HIS A 51 2.84 -3.42 6.30
C HIS A 51 3.09 -1.98 6.76
N LEU A 52 2.88 -1.00 5.87
CA LEU A 52 3.05 0.42 6.18
C LEU A 52 2.04 0.90 7.23
N LEU A 53 0.78 0.48 7.13
CA LEU A 53 -0.26 0.79 8.12
C LEU A 53 0.10 0.27 9.51
N TYR A 54 0.57 -0.98 9.60
CA TYR A 54 1.03 -1.57 10.85
C TYR A 54 2.25 -0.85 11.42
N SER A 55 3.20 -0.48 10.55
CA SER A 55 4.39 0.31 10.92
C SER A 55 4.02 1.69 11.47
N ASN A 56 3.01 2.35 10.89
CA ASN A 56 2.48 3.62 11.36
C ASN A 56 1.79 3.46 12.72
N HIS A 57 0.93 2.45 12.87
CA HIS A 57 0.24 2.15 14.14
C HIS A 57 1.20 1.99 15.32
N LYS A 58 2.30 1.24 15.12
CA LYS A 58 3.35 1.09 16.15
C LYS A 58 3.98 2.43 16.53
N LYS A 59 4.30 3.27 15.54
CA LYS A 59 4.94 4.57 15.78
C LYS A 59 4.01 5.56 16.50
N ILE A 60 2.72 5.57 16.14
CA ILE A 60 1.72 6.42 16.79
C ILE A 60 1.62 6.05 18.28
N LYS A 61 1.50 4.76 18.60
CA LYS A 61 1.50 4.29 20.00
C LYS A 61 2.75 4.65 20.80
N THR A 62 3.89 4.86 20.15
CA THR A 62 5.12 5.32 20.81
C THR A 62 5.10 6.82 21.09
N ILE A 63 4.43 7.61 20.26
CA ILE A 63 4.30 9.07 20.44
C ILE A 63 3.22 9.40 21.49
N GLU A 64 2.17 8.59 21.60
CA GLU A 64 1.05 8.79 22.55
C GLU A 64 1.37 8.44 24.01
N LYS A 65 2.53 7.81 24.27
CA LYS A 65 3.04 7.50 25.61
C LYS A 65 4.00 8.57 26.09
#